data_AF-A0AA36HY73-F1
#
_entry.id   AF-A0AA36HY73-F1
#
_cell.length_a   1.000
_cell.length_b   1.000
_cell.length_c   1.000
_cell.angle_alpha   90.00
_cell.angle_beta   90.00
_cell.angle_gamma   90.00
#
_symmetry.space_group_name_H-M   'P 1'
#
loop_
_entity.id
_entity.type
_entity.pdbx_description
1 polymer ?
#
loop_
_entity_poly.entity_id
_entity_poly.type
_entity_poly.pdbx_seq_one_letter_code
_entity_poly.pdbx_strand_id
1 'polypeptide(L)'
;MPCFPKLTKKAKSVKVSDSGSDSETLDCGRTTGQEGPERLFSDVESAQDKLVGVIVTIFADSSYDENFREVRPETVTGERVSTYSLDLSEAGFLQDYLSSGSAPSGSWARLVEDIRSVPADSVTLNWECCGACDDGGFHTSGFRQRRRTPSPNPSPTICLISFALRSGFTVMCSDFSLKALIAEWSEELLGPNPFVRLSCECDNQFQLEFFPENLKDSEVPQQLQVVGELCAKDGKAVVGALGGTILYTINPRRRATDAYELKVLTVVSQWPGGDMPEAMRCETVRGDLRKTGAAGHVAVTYPSGGQLVTSMGHWIELTRIDTSLESIMQVAAHNFGAEEVSKHRVALSQARTEGERQACIQNLSKQMIQKSVPSKMKARTKF
;
A
#
# COMPACT_ATOMS: atom_id res chain seq x y z
N MET A 1 6.13 51.25 -30.59
CA MET A 1 6.75 50.17 -29.81
C MET A 1 7.64 50.77 -28.74
N PRO A 2 7.21 50.80 -27.47
CA PRO A 2 8.08 51.19 -26.37
C PRO A 2 8.61 49.95 -25.63
N CYS A 3 9.92 49.92 -25.40
CA CYS A 3 10.64 48.91 -24.63
C CYS A 3 10.24 48.97 -23.14
N PHE A 4 9.87 47.81 -22.60
CA PHE A 4 9.72 47.61 -21.15
C PHE A 4 11.11 47.55 -20.47
N PRO A 5 11.28 48.16 -19.28
CA PRO A 5 12.50 47.99 -18.50
C PRO A 5 12.51 46.62 -17.78
N LYS A 6 13.69 45.98 -17.77
CA LYS A 6 13.96 44.73 -17.05
C LYS A 6 13.90 44.96 -15.54
N LEU A 7 13.01 44.24 -14.86
CA LEU A 7 12.98 44.10 -13.40
C LEU A 7 14.13 43.18 -12.94
N THR A 8 15.13 43.74 -12.27
CA THR A 8 16.14 42.98 -11.52
C THR A 8 15.59 42.68 -10.11
N LYS A 9 15.27 41.41 -9.84
CA LYS A 9 14.98 40.93 -8.48
C LYS A 9 16.30 40.82 -7.70
N LYS A 10 16.55 41.73 -6.76
CA LYS A 10 17.51 41.51 -5.67
C LYS A 10 16.88 40.57 -4.65
N ALA A 11 17.34 39.32 -4.61
CA ALA A 11 17.07 38.43 -3.49
C ALA A 11 17.92 38.89 -2.29
N LYS A 12 17.26 39.36 -1.23
CA LYS A 12 17.88 39.50 0.10
C LYS A 12 18.03 38.08 0.67
N SER A 13 19.27 37.63 0.78
CA SER A 13 19.64 36.46 1.57
C SER A 13 19.32 36.76 3.04
N VAL A 14 18.27 36.12 3.54
CA VAL A 14 18.02 36.02 4.98
C VAL A 14 18.86 34.85 5.45
N LYS A 15 19.88 35.13 6.27
CA LYS A 15 20.59 34.11 7.04
C LYS A 15 19.59 33.49 8.01
N VAL A 16 19.05 32.33 7.64
CA VAL A 16 18.45 31.39 8.59
C VAL A 16 19.62 30.74 9.32
N SER A 17 19.65 30.92 10.63
CA SER A 17 20.56 30.22 11.53
C SER A 17 20.28 28.73 11.44
N ASP A 18 21.30 28.01 10.98
CA ASP A 18 21.38 26.57 10.88
C ASP A 18 21.40 25.98 12.29
N SER A 19 20.22 25.64 12.82
CA SER A 19 20.10 24.74 13.96
C SER A 19 20.08 23.33 13.38
N GLY A 20 21.22 22.65 13.48
CA GLY A 20 21.38 21.26 13.05
C GLY A 20 20.26 20.40 13.61
N SER A 21 19.37 19.96 12.72
CA SER A 21 18.57 18.76 12.93
C SER A 21 19.43 17.61 12.45
N ASP A 22 20.10 16.95 13.39
CA ASP A 22 20.58 15.60 13.17
C ASP A 22 19.35 14.75 12.85
N SER A 23 19.08 14.53 11.56
CA SER A 23 18.20 13.43 11.18
C SER A 23 18.99 12.17 11.47
N GLU A 24 18.86 11.66 12.69
CA GLU A 24 19.11 10.26 12.99
C GLU A 24 18.22 9.48 12.03
N THR A 25 18.76 9.10 10.87
CA THR A 25 18.26 7.94 10.13
C THR A 25 18.33 6.80 11.12
N LEU A 26 17.18 6.45 11.68
CA LEU A 26 16.99 5.22 12.43
C LEU A 26 17.53 4.12 11.52
N ASP A 27 18.68 3.58 11.89
CA ASP A 27 19.20 2.38 11.25
C ASP A 27 18.20 1.27 11.57
N CYS A 28 17.25 1.05 10.66
CA CYS A 28 16.32 -0.08 10.69
C CYS A 28 17.06 -1.42 10.50
N GLY A 29 18.39 -1.42 10.57
CA GLY A 29 19.26 -2.57 10.57
C GLY A 29 18.79 -3.58 11.60
N ARG A 30 18.15 -4.64 11.11
CA ARG A 30 18.04 -5.93 11.80
C ARG A 30 19.36 -6.17 12.53
N THR A 31 19.30 -6.30 13.85
CA THR A 31 20.49 -6.69 14.62
C THR A 31 21.05 -7.95 13.98
N THR A 32 22.25 -7.83 13.39
CA THR A 32 22.87 -8.88 12.59
C THR A 32 22.95 -10.16 13.42
N GLY A 33 22.06 -11.13 13.15
CA GLY A 33 22.01 -12.41 13.86
C GLY A 33 20.63 -12.91 14.31
N GLN A 34 19.55 -12.13 14.21
CA GLN A 34 18.20 -12.68 14.40
C GLN A 34 17.68 -13.30 13.10
N GLU A 35 17.63 -14.64 13.06
CA GLU A 35 16.95 -15.41 12.01
C GLU A 35 15.43 -15.41 12.27
N GLY A 36 14.63 -15.23 11.21
CA GLY A 36 13.17 -15.32 11.25
C GLY A 36 12.43 -13.97 11.26
N PRO A 37 11.09 -14.01 11.34
CA PRO A 37 10.26 -12.82 11.36
C PRO A 37 10.48 -11.99 12.62
N GLU A 38 10.48 -10.68 12.46
CA GLU A 38 10.50 -9.73 13.56
C GLU A 38 9.08 -9.23 13.82
N ARG A 39 8.63 -9.32 15.08
CA ARG A 39 7.34 -8.73 15.47
C ARG A 39 7.53 -7.27 15.81
N LEU A 40 6.76 -6.41 15.18
CA LEU A 40 6.81 -4.96 15.34
C LEU A 40 5.81 -4.49 16.41
N PHE A 41 6.07 -3.33 17.01
CA PHE A 41 5.17 -2.63 17.96
C PHE A 41 4.77 -3.45 19.20
N SER A 42 5.55 -4.46 19.58
CA SER A 42 5.20 -5.40 20.66
C SER A 42 5.13 -4.78 22.06
N ASP A 43 5.72 -3.60 22.25
CA ASP A 43 5.77 -2.83 23.49
C ASP A 43 4.47 -2.07 23.80
N VAL A 44 3.69 -1.76 22.77
CA VAL A 44 2.44 -0.99 22.89
C VAL A 44 1.18 -1.82 22.71
N GLU A 45 1.31 -3.11 22.38
CA GLU A 45 0.17 -4.02 22.20
C GLU A 45 -0.23 -4.68 23.52
N SER A 46 -1.51 -4.56 23.89
CA SER A 46 -2.06 -5.33 24.99
C SER A 46 -2.35 -6.75 24.53
N ALA A 47 -1.76 -7.74 25.20
CA ALA A 47 -2.07 -9.16 24.95
C ALA A 47 -3.53 -9.54 25.26
N GLN A 48 -4.26 -8.68 25.97
CA GLN A 48 -5.70 -8.87 26.26
C GLN A 48 -6.60 -8.43 25.11
N ASP A 49 -6.08 -7.61 24.19
CA ASP A 49 -6.86 -7.13 23.05
C ASP A 49 -7.08 -8.27 22.05
N LYS A 50 -8.28 -8.31 21.47
CA LYS A 50 -8.67 -9.30 20.46
C LYS A 50 -7.84 -9.10 19.19
N LEU A 51 -7.08 -10.11 18.80
CA LEU A 51 -6.39 -10.12 17.51
C LEU A 51 -7.41 -10.21 16.37
N VAL A 52 -7.45 -9.20 15.49
CA VAL A 52 -8.41 -9.11 14.39
C VAL A 52 -7.77 -9.12 13.00
N GLY A 53 -6.45 -8.96 12.91
CA GLY A 53 -5.72 -9.07 11.66
C GLY A 53 -4.22 -9.25 11.85
N VAL A 54 -3.57 -9.71 10.80
CA VAL A 54 -2.12 -9.90 10.75
C VAL A 54 -1.57 -9.30 9.47
N ILE A 55 -0.56 -8.45 9.60
CA ILE A 55 0.20 -7.92 8.45
C ILE A 55 1.62 -8.49 8.51
N VAL A 56 2.05 -9.10 7.42
CA VAL A 56 3.44 -9.53 7.23
C VAL A 56 4.02 -8.73 6.08
N THR A 57 5.04 -7.96 6.40
CA THR A 57 5.70 -7.05 5.47
C THR A 57 7.01 -7.67 5.01
N ILE A 58 7.11 -7.98 3.72
CA ILE A 58 8.18 -8.74 3.09
C ILE A 58 9.04 -7.79 2.25
N PHE A 59 10.33 -7.70 2.55
CA PHE A 59 11.26 -6.78 1.89
C PHE A 59 12.70 -7.32 1.92
N ALA A 60 13.63 -6.71 1.20
CA ALA A 60 15.06 -7.02 1.32
C ALA A 60 15.89 -5.74 1.41
N ASP A 61 17.00 -5.80 2.13
CA ASP A 61 17.93 -4.68 2.33
C ASP A 61 17.21 -3.41 2.83
N SER A 62 17.17 -2.35 2.03
CA SER A 62 16.40 -1.15 2.29
C SER A 62 15.10 -1.14 1.50
N SER A 63 14.05 -0.62 2.13
CA SER A 63 12.81 -0.26 1.45
C SER A 63 12.51 1.21 1.62
N TYR A 64 11.88 1.77 0.60
CA TYR A 64 11.33 3.11 0.65
C TYR A 64 9.94 3.16 1.29
N ASP A 65 9.17 2.07 1.18
CA ASP A 65 7.79 2.02 1.67
C ASP A 65 7.73 1.38 3.04
N GLU A 66 8.18 2.11 4.06
CA GLU A 66 8.26 1.60 5.43
C GLU A 66 6.92 1.73 6.20
N ASN A 67 5.80 1.95 5.49
CA ASN A 67 4.54 2.34 6.11
C ASN A 67 4.12 1.41 7.25
N PHE A 68 4.14 0.10 7.05
CA PHE A 68 3.75 -0.86 8.11
C PHE A 68 4.90 -1.25 9.04
N ARG A 69 6.12 -0.76 8.79
CA ARG A 69 7.25 -0.90 9.71
C ARG A 69 7.35 0.27 10.69
N GLU A 70 6.94 1.46 10.26
CA GLU A 70 6.99 2.68 11.07
C GLU A 70 5.62 3.12 11.61
N VAL A 71 4.54 2.87 10.87
CA VAL A 71 3.18 3.25 11.26
C VAL A 71 2.43 2.01 11.72
N ARG A 72 2.16 1.95 13.03
CA ARG A 72 1.36 0.88 13.62
C ARG A 72 -0.06 0.89 13.03
N PRO A 73 -0.53 -0.24 12.49
CA PRO A 73 -1.94 -0.39 12.12
C PRO A 73 -2.84 -0.28 13.34
N GLU A 74 -3.93 0.46 13.23
CA GLU A 74 -4.87 0.69 14.34
C GLU A 74 -6.30 0.28 13.96
N THR A 75 -7.04 -0.12 14.99
CA THR A 75 -8.45 -0.47 14.93
C THR A 75 -9.16 0.10 16.17
N VAL A 76 -10.42 -0.24 16.37
CA VAL A 76 -11.19 0.19 17.53
C VAL A 76 -10.62 -0.34 18.86
N THR A 77 -10.91 0.35 19.96
CA THR A 77 -10.47 -0.04 21.31
C THR A 77 -10.82 -1.49 21.65
N GLY A 78 -9.84 -2.23 22.19
CA GLY A 78 -9.99 -3.64 22.58
C GLY A 78 -9.71 -4.63 21.44
N GLU A 79 -9.41 -4.16 20.23
CA GLU A 79 -8.92 -4.95 19.11
C GLU A 79 -7.46 -4.57 18.79
N ARG A 80 -6.70 -5.53 18.22
CA ARG A 80 -5.30 -5.31 17.78
C ARG A 80 -4.99 -5.99 16.45
N VAL A 81 -3.96 -5.50 15.77
CA VAL A 81 -3.43 -6.06 14.51
C VAL A 81 -1.96 -6.38 14.71
N SER A 82 -1.61 -7.67 14.72
CA SER A 82 -0.19 -8.06 14.83
C SER A 82 0.54 -7.72 13.53
N THR A 83 1.68 -7.04 13.65
CA THR A 83 2.49 -6.65 12.49
C THR A 83 3.88 -7.29 12.56
N TYR A 84 4.33 -7.83 11.44
CA TYR A 84 5.60 -8.54 11.31
C TYR A 84 6.39 -8.00 10.13
N SER A 85 7.72 -7.99 10.26
CA SER A 85 8.65 -7.79 9.16
C SER A 85 9.35 -9.12 8.85
N LEU A 86 9.56 -9.40 7.56
CA LEU A 86 10.17 -10.63 7.08
C LEU A 86 11.12 -10.32 5.92
N ASP A 87 12.30 -10.94 5.93
CA ASP A 87 13.21 -10.81 4.80
C ASP A 87 12.71 -11.61 3.59
N LEU A 88 12.89 -11.07 2.39
CA LEU A 88 12.43 -11.68 1.15
C LEU A 88 13.02 -13.08 0.93
N SER A 89 14.25 -13.32 1.37
CA SER A 89 14.88 -14.65 1.30
C SER A 89 14.18 -15.70 2.18
N GLU A 90 13.40 -15.25 3.17
CA GLU A 90 12.68 -16.11 4.10
C GLU A 90 11.25 -16.46 3.64
N ALA A 91 10.82 -15.93 2.47
CA ALA A 91 9.48 -16.19 1.93
C ALA A 91 9.17 -17.70 1.75
N GLY A 92 10.17 -18.49 1.34
CA GLY A 92 10.02 -19.94 1.21
C GLY A 92 9.73 -20.63 2.56
N PHE A 93 10.40 -20.22 3.63
CA PHE A 93 10.16 -20.78 4.97
C PHE A 93 8.75 -20.49 5.47
N LEU A 94 8.24 -19.26 5.24
CA LEU A 94 6.86 -18.93 5.60
C LEU A 94 5.86 -19.85 4.89
N GLN A 95 6.04 -20.07 3.58
CA GLN A 95 5.20 -20.99 2.82
C GLN A 95 5.27 -22.41 3.40
N ASP A 96 6.47 -22.91 3.69
CA ASP A 96 6.66 -24.25 4.23
C ASP A 96 5.98 -24.42 5.60
N TYR A 97 6.09 -23.44 6.50
CA TYR A 97 5.42 -23.52 7.80
C TYR A 97 3.90 -23.45 7.71
N LEU A 98 3.37 -22.65 6.78
CA LEU A 98 1.93 -22.54 6.58
C LEU A 98 1.33 -23.77 5.89
N SER A 99 2.08 -24.43 4.99
CA SER A 99 1.60 -25.56 4.19
C SER A 99 1.89 -26.95 4.77
N SER A 100 3.05 -27.16 5.40
CA SER A 100 3.50 -28.51 5.81
C SER A 100 2.92 -28.97 7.14
N GLY A 101 2.32 -28.07 7.93
CA GLY A 101 1.91 -28.36 9.30
C GLY A 101 3.07 -28.58 10.27
N SER A 102 4.34 -28.45 9.82
CA SER A 102 5.52 -28.53 10.68
C SER A 102 5.43 -27.50 11.80
N ALA A 103 5.70 -27.91 13.04
CA ALA A 103 5.70 -26.99 14.17
C ALA A 103 6.91 -26.04 14.06
N PRO A 104 6.71 -24.73 13.80
CA PRO A 104 7.82 -23.79 13.83
C PRO A 104 8.29 -23.59 15.28
N SER A 105 9.49 -23.06 15.45
CA SER A 105 10.01 -22.64 16.77
C SER A 105 10.21 -21.13 16.82
N GLY A 106 10.40 -20.58 18.01
CA GLY A 106 10.75 -19.16 18.20
C GLY A 106 9.74 -18.18 17.61
N SER A 107 10.24 -17.16 16.91
CA SER A 107 9.42 -16.11 16.29
C SER A 107 8.48 -16.63 15.20
N TRP A 108 8.91 -17.67 14.46
CA TRP A 108 8.08 -18.33 13.46
C TRP A 108 6.83 -18.97 14.07
N ALA A 109 6.96 -19.60 15.25
CA ALA A 109 5.83 -20.25 15.93
C ALA A 109 4.72 -19.23 16.21
N ARG A 110 5.14 -18.06 16.71
CA ARG A 110 4.24 -16.95 17.04
C ARG A 110 3.59 -16.34 15.80
N LEU A 111 4.35 -16.12 14.72
CA LEU A 111 3.78 -15.62 13.46
C LEU A 111 2.71 -16.57 12.91
N VAL A 112 3.02 -17.87 12.85
CA VAL A 112 2.10 -18.87 12.31
C VAL A 112 0.86 -19.04 13.21
N GLU A 113 1.02 -18.96 14.53
CA GLU A 113 -0.10 -18.95 15.48
C GLU A 113 -1.00 -17.74 15.25
N ASP A 114 -0.43 -16.52 15.17
CA ASP A 114 -1.19 -15.30 14.93
C ASP A 114 -1.96 -15.37 13.59
N ILE A 115 -1.31 -15.81 12.49
CA ILE A 115 -1.98 -15.99 11.17
C ILE A 115 -3.15 -16.97 11.27
N ARG A 116 -2.98 -18.09 11.97
CA ARG A 116 -4.02 -19.12 12.11
C ARG A 116 -5.15 -18.72 13.06
N SER A 117 -4.93 -17.72 13.91
CA SER A 117 -5.90 -17.26 14.90
C SER A 117 -6.93 -16.26 14.34
N VAL A 118 -6.72 -15.74 13.12
CA VAL A 118 -7.61 -14.78 12.46
C VAL A 118 -8.23 -15.37 11.19
N PRO A 119 -9.38 -14.83 10.71
CA PRO A 119 -9.91 -15.17 9.40
C PRO A 119 -8.91 -14.90 8.27
N ALA A 120 -8.98 -15.69 7.20
CA ALA A 120 -8.06 -15.58 6.07
C ALA A 120 -8.06 -14.18 5.42
N ASP A 121 -9.23 -13.55 5.31
CA ASP A 121 -9.40 -12.21 4.74
C ASP A 121 -8.96 -11.07 5.66
N SER A 122 -8.46 -11.41 6.86
CA SER A 122 -7.80 -10.52 7.81
C SER A 122 -6.26 -10.66 7.80
N VAL A 123 -5.71 -11.52 6.93
CA VAL A 123 -4.25 -11.69 6.75
C VAL A 123 -3.80 -10.94 5.50
N THR A 124 -2.79 -10.07 5.64
CA THR A 124 -2.12 -9.41 4.52
C THR A 124 -0.65 -9.80 4.46
N LEU A 125 -0.19 -10.23 3.28
CA LEU A 125 1.23 -10.26 2.92
C LEU A 125 1.53 -9.06 2.00
N ASN A 126 2.30 -8.09 2.51
CA ASN A 126 2.67 -6.87 1.79
C ASN A 126 4.11 -6.98 1.29
N TRP A 127 4.33 -6.99 -0.02
CA TRP A 127 5.67 -6.87 -0.60
C TRP A 127 6.05 -5.41 -0.74
N GLU A 128 6.98 -4.93 0.08
CA GLU A 128 7.44 -3.54 0.01
C GLU A 128 8.27 -3.27 -1.25
N CYS A 129 8.34 -1.99 -1.61
CA CYS A 129 9.23 -1.49 -2.63
C CYS A 129 10.65 -1.37 -2.09
N CYS A 130 11.44 -2.40 -2.32
CA CYS A 130 12.79 -2.52 -1.83
C CYS A 130 13.79 -2.72 -2.98
N GLY A 131 15.09 -2.60 -2.68
CA GLY A 131 16.16 -2.74 -3.67
C GLY A 131 16.22 -4.11 -4.37
N ALA A 132 15.47 -5.09 -3.87
CA ALA A 132 15.31 -6.43 -4.43
C ALA A 132 14.19 -6.58 -5.46
N CYS A 133 13.38 -5.55 -5.68
CA CYS A 133 12.25 -5.59 -6.60
C CYS A 133 12.55 -4.71 -7.81
N ASP A 134 12.62 -5.29 -9.01
CA ASP A 134 12.82 -4.52 -10.24
C ASP A 134 12.14 -5.17 -11.46
N ASP A 135 12.48 -4.65 -12.65
CA ASP A 135 11.98 -5.15 -13.93
C ASP A 135 12.42 -6.59 -14.28
N GLY A 136 13.39 -7.11 -13.55
CA GLY A 136 13.90 -8.47 -13.67
C GLY A 136 13.28 -9.45 -12.68
N GLY A 137 12.41 -9.00 -11.76
CA GLY A 137 11.75 -9.86 -10.79
C GLY A 137 12.11 -9.58 -9.34
N PHE A 138 11.94 -10.61 -8.50
CA PHE A 138 12.26 -10.60 -7.07
C PHE A 138 13.64 -11.22 -6.84
N HIS A 139 14.58 -10.43 -6.30
CA HIS A 139 15.95 -10.85 -6.06
C HIS A 139 16.23 -11.04 -4.58
N THR A 140 16.81 -12.17 -4.19
CA THR A 140 17.35 -12.30 -2.82
C THR A 140 18.70 -11.58 -2.77
N SER A 141 18.87 -10.65 -1.82
CA SER A 141 20.13 -9.93 -1.64
C SER A 141 21.26 -10.92 -1.34
N GLY A 142 22.45 -10.69 -1.92
CA GLY A 142 23.63 -11.52 -1.65
C GLY A 142 24.50 -11.85 -2.87
N PHE A 143 23.96 -11.82 -4.09
CA PHE A 143 24.79 -11.98 -5.29
C PHE A 143 24.26 -11.07 -6.39
N ARG A 144 25.12 -10.18 -6.92
CA ARG A 144 24.90 -9.51 -8.21
C ARG A 144 24.77 -10.60 -9.28
N GLN A 145 23.59 -11.17 -9.42
CA GLN A 145 23.33 -12.22 -10.38
C GLN A 145 23.43 -11.57 -11.76
N ARG A 146 24.51 -11.91 -12.47
CA ARG A 146 24.60 -11.74 -13.92
C ARG A 146 23.31 -12.27 -14.53
N ARG A 147 22.64 -11.45 -15.35
CA ARG A 147 21.42 -11.74 -16.13
C ARG A 147 20.93 -13.18 -15.95
N ARG A 148 20.01 -13.40 -15.00
CA ARG A 148 19.36 -14.70 -14.81
C ARG A 148 18.75 -15.12 -16.14
N THR A 149 19.15 -16.29 -16.64
CA THR A 149 18.34 -17.00 -17.63
C THR A 149 17.00 -17.32 -16.96
N PRO A 150 15.86 -17.15 -17.65
CA PRO A 150 14.56 -17.51 -17.12
C PRO A 150 14.60 -18.94 -16.57
N SER A 151 14.34 -19.09 -15.27
CA SER A 151 14.15 -20.40 -14.66
C SER A 151 12.77 -20.91 -15.09
N PRO A 152 12.62 -22.18 -15.51
CA PRO A 152 11.30 -22.75 -15.76
C PRO A 152 10.48 -22.88 -14.47
N ASN A 153 11.15 -22.93 -13.31
CA ASN A 153 10.48 -23.06 -12.02
C ASN A 153 10.16 -21.68 -11.44
N PRO A 154 8.93 -21.47 -10.92
CA PRO A 154 8.57 -20.26 -10.19
C PRO A 154 9.50 -19.99 -9.00
N SER A 155 9.73 -18.72 -8.70
CA SER A 155 10.50 -18.32 -7.52
C SER A 155 9.76 -18.67 -6.22
N PRO A 156 10.47 -18.84 -5.09
CA PRO A 156 9.83 -19.00 -3.78
C PRO A 156 8.80 -17.89 -3.48
N THR A 157 9.08 -16.67 -3.92
CA THR A 157 8.18 -15.53 -3.78
C THR A 157 6.86 -15.74 -4.53
N ILE A 158 6.91 -16.13 -5.81
CA ILE A 158 5.70 -16.41 -6.59
C ILE A 158 4.94 -17.62 -6.03
N CYS A 159 5.65 -18.64 -5.52
CA CYS A 159 5.04 -19.76 -4.83
C CYS A 159 4.28 -19.33 -3.56
N LEU A 160 4.87 -18.47 -2.73
CA LEU A 160 4.22 -17.92 -1.54
C LEU A 160 3.02 -17.03 -1.91
N ILE A 161 3.14 -16.16 -2.92
CA ILE A 161 2.01 -15.34 -3.41
C ILE A 161 0.84 -16.23 -3.83
N SER A 162 1.09 -17.25 -4.66
CA SER A 162 0.07 -18.20 -5.09
C SER A 162 -0.54 -18.97 -3.92
N PHE A 163 0.27 -19.39 -2.95
CA PHE A 163 -0.21 -20.04 -1.73
C PHE A 163 -1.13 -19.11 -0.92
N ALA A 164 -0.73 -17.87 -0.69
CA ALA A 164 -1.49 -16.89 0.07
C ALA A 164 -2.86 -16.61 -0.57
N LEU A 165 -2.88 -16.39 -1.90
CA LEU A 165 -4.12 -16.17 -2.65
C LEU A 165 -5.05 -17.39 -2.58
N ARG A 166 -4.53 -18.61 -2.73
CA ARG A 166 -5.32 -19.84 -2.57
C ARG A 166 -5.82 -20.06 -1.13
N SER A 167 -5.11 -19.52 -0.15
CA SER A 167 -5.47 -19.58 1.26
C SER A 167 -6.51 -18.53 1.68
N GLY A 168 -6.93 -17.65 0.76
CA GLY A 168 -7.90 -16.59 1.07
C GLY A 168 -7.28 -15.30 1.59
N PHE A 169 -5.94 -15.19 1.61
CA PHE A 169 -5.24 -14.02 2.13
C PHE A 169 -5.25 -12.86 1.14
N THR A 170 -4.92 -11.68 1.63
CA THR A 170 -4.62 -10.52 0.79
C THR A 170 -3.12 -10.45 0.50
N VAL A 171 -2.75 -10.27 -0.76
CA VAL A 171 -1.38 -9.98 -1.20
C VAL A 171 -1.36 -8.56 -1.74
N MET A 172 -0.41 -7.74 -1.31
CA MET A 172 -0.23 -6.38 -1.79
C MET A 172 1.13 -6.24 -2.49
N CYS A 173 1.11 -5.70 -3.71
CA CYS A 173 2.31 -5.32 -4.46
C CYS A 173 2.12 -3.92 -5.03
N SER A 174 3.05 -3.02 -4.73
CA SER A 174 3.00 -1.62 -5.17
C SER A 174 4.27 -1.28 -5.92
N ASP A 175 4.23 -0.28 -6.80
CA ASP A 175 5.39 0.28 -7.51
C ASP A 175 6.45 -0.76 -7.97
N PHE A 176 7.64 -0.78 -7.38
CA PHE A 176 8.71 -1.72 -7.73
C PHE A 176 8.36 -3.19 -7.46
N SER A 177 7.66 -3.53 -6.38
CA SER A 177 7.22 -4.91 -6.15
C SER A 177 6.14 -5.34 -7.15
N LEU A 178 5.37 -4.39 -7.69
CA LEU A 178 4.48 -4.66 -8.82
C LEU A 178 5.26 -4.89 -10.14
N LYS A 179 6.36 -4.15 -10.39
CA LYS A 179 7.25 -4.42 -11.54
C LYS A 179 7.79 -5.86 -11.47
N ALA A 180 8.30 -6.26 -10.31
CA ALA A 180 8.81 -7.60 -10.05
C ALA A 180 7.73 -8.67 -10.25
N LEU A 181 6.53 -8.44 -9.73
CA LEU A 181 5.39 -9.35 -9.92
C LEU A 181 5.00 -9.52 -11.39
N ILE A 182 4.96 -8.43 -12.17
CA ILE A 182 4.65 -8.48 -13.60
C ILE A 182 5.73 -9.26 -14.36
N ALA A 183 7.00 -9.07 -14.00
CA ALA A 183 8.15 -9.73 -14.63
C ALA A 183 8.19 -11.25 -14.35
N GLU A 184 7.87 -11.67 -13.13
CA GLU A 184 7.86 -13.08 -12.72
C GLU A 184 6.48 -13.74 -12.78
N TRP A 185 5.50 -13.11 -13.42
CA TRP A 185 4.13 -13.61 -13.45
C TRP A 185 4.05 -15.04 -13.96
N SER A 186 3.51 -15.96 -13.16
CA SER A 186 3.30 -17.35 -13.52
C SER A 186 1.84 -17.59 -13.90
N GLU A 187 1.56 -17.83 -15.18
CA GLU A 187 0.19 -18.13 -15.63
C GLU A 187 -0.33 -19.45 -15.06
N GLU A 188 0.55 -20.40 -14.78
CA GLU A 188 0.20 -21.67 -14.14
C GLU A 188 -0.32 -21.47 -12.72
N LEU A 189 0.32 -20.58 -11.95
CA LEU A 189 0.00 -20.38 -10.53
C LEU A 189 -1.00 -19.26 -10.26
N LEU A 190 -1.07 -18.24 -11.13
CA LEU A 190 -1.85 -17.02 -10.94
C LEU A 190 -2.91 -16.80 -12.04
N GLY A 191 -2.94 -17.63 -13.08
CA GLY A 191 -3.79 -17.43 -14.26
C GLY A 191 -3.23 -16.37 -15.22
N PRO A 192 -3.95 -16.01 -16.29
CA PRO A 192 -3.45 -15.07 -17.31
C PRO A 192 -3.04 -13.72 -16.70
N ASN A 193 -1.94 -13.11 -17.14
CA ASN A 193 -1.52 -11.81 -16.61
C ASN A 193 -2.46 -10.68 -17.12
N PRO A 194 -3.19 -9.97 -16.24
CA PRO A 194 -4.05 -8.89 -16.67
C PRO A 194 -3.31 -7.55 -16.83
N PHE A 195 -2.07 -7.45 -16.38
CA PHE A 195 -1.35 -6.18 -16.26
C PHE A 195 -0.41 -5.94 -17.43
N VAL A 196 -0.29 -4.67 -17.82
CA VAL A 196 0.70 -4.20 -18.80
C VAL A 196 1.40 -3.00 -18.20
N ARG A 197 2.72 -3.08 -18.04
CA ARG A 197 3.55 -1.92 -17.72
C ARG A 197 3.62 -1.00 -18.95
N LEU A 198 3.45 0.30 -18.71
CA LEU A 198 3.62 1.32 -19.74
C LEU A 198 5.11 1.65 -19.89
N SER A 199 5.52 2.12 -21.07
CA SER A 199 6.92 2.45 -21.35
C SER A 199 7.41 3.71 -20.64
N CYS A 200 6.51 4.49 -20.05
CA CYS A 200 6.83 5.66 -19.24
C CYS A 200 6.77 5.33 -17.76
N GLU A 201 7.44 6.14 -16.97
CA GLU A 201 7.40 6.12 -15.51
C GLU A 201 6.86 7.47 -15.03
N CYS A 202 6.41 7.51 -13.78
CA CYS A 202 5.90 8.73 -13.17
C CYS A 202 6.93 9.28 -12.19
N ASP A 203 7.25 10.56 -12.33
CA ASP A 203 8.09 11.28 -11.39
C ASP A 203 7.26 12.41 -10.73
N ASN A 204 7.61 12.76 -9.50
CA ASN A 204 7.04 13.83 -8.67
C ASN A 204 5.66 13.55 -8.07
N GLN A 205 4.59 13.48 -8.86
CA GLN A 205 3.24 13.28 -8.34
C GLN A 205 2.25 12.80 -9.40
N PHE A 206 1.15 12.20 -8.98
CA PHE A 206 0.02 11.85 -9.85
C PHE A 206 -1.32 12.05 -9.14
N GLN A 207 -2.40 12.19 -9.92
CA GLN A 207 -3.76 12.33 -9.41
C GLN A 207 -4.58 11.06 -9.64
N LEU A 208 -4.99 10.45 -8.53
CA LEU A 208 -5.98 9.38 -8.49
C LEU A 208 -7.39 9.96 -8.61
N GLU A 209 -8.23 9.32 -9.41
CA GLU A 209 -9.67 9.52 -9.41
C GLU A 209 -10.42 8.19 -9.25
N PHE A 210 -11.52 8.22 -8.51
CA PHE A 210 -12.33 7.05 -8.21
C PHE A 210 -13.75 7.42 -7.82
N PHE A 211 -14.68 6.47 -7.82
CA PHE A 211 -16.00 6.69 -7.24
C PHE A 211 -15.97 6.31 -5.75
N PRO A 212 -16.23 7.26 -4.83
CA PRO A 212 -16.16 6.99 -3.39
C PRO A 212 -16.99 5.78 -2.94
N GLU A 213 -18.16 5.57 -3.56
CA GLU A 213 -19.08 4.47 -3.24
C GLU A 213 -18.50 3.11 -3.65
N ASN A 214 -17.74 3.06 -4.75
CA ASN A 214 -17.09 1.83 -5.18
C ASN A 214 -15.97 1.41 -4.22
N LEU A 215 -15.33 2.38 -3.54
CA LEU A 215 -14.28 2.11 -2.57
C LEU A 215 -14.83 1.73 -1.19
N LYS A 216 -16.04 2.17 -0.83
CA LYS A 216 -16.71 1.83 0.44
C LYS A 216 -17.25 0.40 0.51
N ASP A 217 -17.16 -0.34 -0.59
CA ASP A 217 -17.56 -1.75 -0.70
C ASP A 217 -16.75 -2.62 0.28
N SER A 218 -17.42 -3.56 0.96
CA SER A 218 -16.78 -4.46 1.93
C SER A 218 -15.76 -5.42 1.31
N GLU A 219 -15.77 -5.62 -0.01
CA GLU A 219 -14.78 -6.43 -0.73
C GLU A 219 -13.51 -5.64 -1.10
N VAL A 220 -13.49 -4.33 -0.87
CA VAL A 220 -12.32 -3.48 -1.10
C VAL A 220 -11.44 -3.46 0.15
N PRO A 221 -10.09 -3.42 0.03
CA PRO A 221 -9.22 -3.28 1.19
C PRO A 221 -9.59 -2.06 2.05
N GLN A 222 -9.57 -2.21 3.38
CA GLN A 222 -10.00 -1.18 4.31
C GLN A 222 -9.26 0.15 4.10
N GLN A 223 -7.96 0.13 3.83
CA GLN A 223 -7.20 1.33 3.51
C GLN A 223 -7.83 2.16 2.38
N LEU A 224 -8.34 1.49 1.33
CA LEU A 224 -9.07 2.13 0.24
C LEU A 224 -10.52 2.50 0.63
N GLN A 225 -11.18 1.73 1.50
CA GLN A 225 -12.48 2.13 2.07
C GLN A 225 -12.37 3.48 2.78
N VAL A 226 -11.34 3.65 3.62
CA VAL A 226 -11.06 4.91 4.33
C VAL A 226 -10.81 6.05 3.35
N VAL A 227 -10.08 5.83 2.26
CA VAL A 227 -9.92 6.83 1.18
C VAL A 227 -11.28 7.19 0.56
N GLY A 228 -12.14 6.22 0.30
CA GLY A 228 -13.50 6.44 -0.20
C GLY A 228 -14.39 7.22 0.78
N GLU A 229 -14.25 6.98 2.08
CA GLU A 229 -14.99 7.70 3.12
C GLU A 229 -14.51 9.14 3.28
N LEU A 230 -13.20 9.37 3.23
CA LEU A 230 -12.60 10.70 3.31
C LEU A 230 -12.91 11.55 2.07
N CYS A 231 -12.82 10.95 0.87
CA CYS A 231 -13.07 11.64 -0.39
C CYS A 231 -14.53 11.59 -0.84
N ALA A 232 -15.49 11.71 0.08
CA ALA A 232 -16.91 11.44 -0.18
C ALA A 232 -17.53 12.27 -1.31
N LYS A 233 -16.96 13.42 -1.67
CA LYS A 233 -17.51 14.35 -2.65
C LYS A 233 -16.99 14.10 -4.07
N ASP A 234 -15.70 14.34 -4.33
CA ASP A 234 -15.18 14.33 -5.71
C ASP A 234 -14.38 13.06 -6.06
N GLY A 235 -13.99 12.27 -5.04
CA GLY A 235 -13.24 11.03 -5.22
C GLY A 235 -11.89 11.26 -5.90
N LYS A 236 -11.05 12.12 -5.28
CA LYS A 236 -9.72 12.49 -5.78
C LYS A 236 -8.67 12.46 -4.67
N ALA A 237 -7.46 12.04 -5.03
CA ALA A 237 -6.28 12.12 -4.20
C ALA A 237 -5.05 12.45 -5.06
N VAL A 238 -4.10 13.19 -4.53
CA VAL A 238 -2.79 13.44 -5.13
C VAL A 238 -1.74 12.73 -4.31
N VAL A 239 -0.92 11.95 -4.98
CA VAL A 239 0.11 11.11 -4.38
C VAL A 239 1.44 11.52 -5.01
N GLY A 240 2.47 11.66 -4.19
CA GLY A 240 3.84 11.81 -4.62
C GLY A 240 4.32 10.57 -5.35
N ALA A 241 5.31 10.74 -6.22
CA ALA A 241 5.96 9.65 -6.93
C ALA A 241 7.47 9.89 -6.89
N LEU A 242 8.19 8.88 -6.45
CA LEU A 242 9.64 8.88 -6.58
C LEU A 242 10.04 8.69 -8.04
N GLY A 243 11.32 8.97 -8.31
CA GLY A 243 11.91 8.71 -9.60
C GLY A 243 11.71 7.25 -10.01
N GLY A 244 11.10 7.06 -11.18
CA GLY A 244 10.88 5.73 -11.73
C GLY A 244 9.68 4.98 -11.16
N THR A 245 8.72 5.64 -10.50
CA THR A 245 7.48 4.97 -10.08
C THR A 245 6.74 4.37 -11.30
N ILE A 246 6.29 3.12 -11.19
CA ILE A 246 5.64 2.39 -12.28
C ILE A 246 4.42 3.15 -12.80
N LEU A 247 4.20 3.12 -14.12
CA LEU A 247 2.88 3.33 -14.71
C LEU A 247 2.43 2.01 -15.33
N TYR A 248 1.22 1.58 -15.02
CA TYR A 248 0.67 0.33 -15.55
C TYR A 248 -0.80 0.50 -15.92
N THR A 249 -1.31 -0.44 -16.70
CA THR A 249 -2.72 -0.52 -17.07
C THR A 249 -3.17 -1.98 -17.14
N ILE A 250 -4.43 -2.16 -17.45
CA ILE A 250 -5.02 -3.45 -17.77
C ILE A 250 -4.79 -3.75 -19.25
N ASN A 251 -4.33 -4.96 -19.56
CA ASN A 251 -4.15 -5.43 -20.93
C ASN A 251 -5.48 -5.31 -21.72
N PRO A 252 -5.57 -4.42 -22.72
CA PRO A 252 -6.82 -4.23 -23.47
C PRO A 252 -7.18 -5.43 -24.35
N ARG A 253 -6.22 -6.34 -24.55
CA ARG A 253 -6.41 -7.59 -25.29
C ARG A 253 -6.64 -8.78 -24.36
N ARG A 254 -6.79 -8.57 -23.05
CA ARG A 254 -7.09 -9.66 -22.12
C ARG A 254 -8.39 -10.35 -22.55
N ARG A 255 -8.41 -11.66 -22.41
CA ARG A 255 -9.64 -12.44 -22.52
C ARG A 255 -10.28 -12.53 -21.15
N ALA A 256 -11.60 -12.67 -21.12
CA ALA A 256 -12.27 -13.09 -19.89
C ALA A 256 -11.68 -14.43 -19.43
N THR A 257 -11.53 -14.59 -18.12
CA THR A 257 -10.97 -15.77 -17.48
C THR A 257 -11.83 -16.12 -16.27
N ASP A 258 -11.88 -17.40 -15.92
CA ASP A 258 -12.49 -17.92 -14.69
C ASP A 258 -11.50 -18.02 -13.53
N ALA A 259 -10.20 -17.77 -13.79
CA ALA A 259 -9.15 -17.82 -12.77
C ALA A 259 -9.35 -16.77 -11.66
N TYR A 260 -9.93 -15.61 -11.99
CA TYR A 260 -10.15 -14.50 -11.05
C TYR A 260 -11.15 -13.48 -11.60
N GLU A 261 -11.70 -12.66 -10.70
CA GLU A 261 -12.39 -11.42 -11.02
C GLU A 261 -11.42 -10.23 -10.90
N LEU A 262 -11.49 -9.25 -11.81
CA LEU A 262 -10.65 -8.06 -11.77
C LEU A 262 -11.50 -6.78 -11.70
N LYS A 263 -11.22 -5.94 -10.70
CA LYS A 263 -11.87 -4.63 -10.48
C LYS A 263 -10.83 -3.51 -10.43
N VAL A 264 -10.99 -2.51 -11.30
CA VAL A 264 -10.21 -1.26 -11.23
C VAL A 264 -10.85 -0.35 -10.19
N LEU A 265 -10.12 -0.11 -9.10
CA LEU A 265 -10.61 0.64 -7.94
C LEU A 265 -10.36 2.15 -8.09
N THR A 266 -9.20 2.51 -8.61
CA THR A 266 -8.85 3.91 -8.89
C THR A 266 -8.10 4.01 -10.22
N VAL A 267 -8.23 5.14 -10.90
CA VAL A 267 -7.48 5.46 -12.12
C VAL A 267 -6.56 6.65 -11.91
N VAL A 268 -5.42 6.65 -12.59
CA VAL A 268 -4.49 7.76 -12.61
C VAL A 268 -4.86 8.65 -13.80
N SER A 269 -5.43 9.81 -13.49
CA SER A 269 -6.00 10.74 -14.47
C SER A 269 -4.99 11.79 -14.95
N GLN A 270 -3.97 12.10 -14.15
CA GLN A 270 -2.98 13.13 -14.41
C GLN A 270 -1.63 12.73 -13.81
N TRP A 271 -0.55 12.91 -14.58
CA TRP A 271 0.84 12.77 -14.13
C TRP A 271 1.79 13.59 -15.03
N PRO A 272 2.98 13.97 -14.54
CA PRO A 272 4.06 14.52 -15.36
C PRO A 272 4.56 13.46 -16.33
N GLY A 273 4.18 13.54 -17.59
CA GLY A 273 4.56 12.52 -18.59
C GLY A 273 3.67 12.49 -19.83
N GLY A 274 2.50 13.12 -19.78
CA GLY A 274 1.64 13.32 -20.95
C GLY A 274 0.41 12.42 -20.93
N ASP A 275 -0.19 12.25 -22.11
CA ASP A 275 -1.44 11.50 -22.29
C ASP A 275 -1.16 10.03 -22.67
N MET A 276 -2.03 9.13 -22.24
CA MET A 276 -2.00 7.71 -22.61
C MET A 276 -2.98 7.44 -23.76
N PRO A 277 -2.62 6.61 -24.75
CA PRO A 277 -3.54 6.21 -25.81
C PRO A 277 -4.87 5.70 -25.25
N GLU A 278 -5.98 6.14 -25.85
CA GLU A 278 -7.33 5.81 -25.36
C GLU A 278 -7.55 4.31 -25.22
N ALA A 279 -7.05 3.51 -26.17
CA ALA A 279 -7.12 2.06 -26.15
C ALA A 279 -6.36 1.38 -25.00
N MET A 280 -5.47 2.11 -24.30
CA MET A 280 -4.73 1.63 -23.14
C MET A 280 -5.32 2.13 -21.82
N ARG A 281 -6.35 2.99 -21.85
CA ARG A 281 -7.02 3.48 -20.64
C ARG A 281 -7.88 2.37 -20.04
N CYS A 282 -7.68 2.14 -18.75
CA CYS A 282 -8.62 1.37 -17.95
C CYS A 282 -9.66 2.32 -17.35
N GLU A 283 -10.76 1.76 -16.85
CA GLU A 283 -11.86 2.54 -16.31
C GLU A 283 -12.40 1.97 -15.01
N THR A 284 -12.91 2.87 -14.17
CA THR A 284 -13.82 2.54 -13.09
C THR A 284 -15.19 3.14 -13.42
N VAL A 285 -16.27 2.42 -13.07
CA VAL A 285 -17.64 2.72 -13.51
C VAL A 285 -18.60 2.83 -12.32
N ARG A 286 -19.57 3.74 -12.41
CA ARG A 286 -20.69 3.89 -11.45
C ARG A 286 -21.95 4.28 -12.22
N GLY A 287 -22.80 3.30 -12.52
CA GLY A 287 -23.90 3.49 -13.47
C GLY A 287 -23.36 3.92 -14.83
N ASP A 288 -23.87 5.03 -15.38
CA ASP A 288 -23.43 5.58 -16.67
C ASP A 288 -22.17 6.47 -16.58
N LEU A 289 -21.66 6.71 -15.35
CA LEU A 289 -20.47 7.53 -15.14
C LEU A 289 -19.22 6.67 -15.21
N ARG A 290 -18.20 7.19 -15.90
CA ARG A 290 -16.88 6.55 -16.07
C ARG A 290 -15.76 7.51 -15.72
N LYS A 291 -14.74 6.99 -15.04
CA LYS A 291 -13.45 7.65 -14.83
C LYS A 291 -12.39 6.80 -15.52
N THR A 292 -11.57 7.41 -16.38
CA THR A 292 -10.62 6.71 -17.24
C THR A 292 -9.20 7.18 -17.03
N GLY A 293 -8.23 6.29 -17.09
CA GLY A 293 -6.81 6.64 -16.96
C GLY A 293 -5.91 5.40 -16.95
N ALA A 294 -4.66 5.57 -16.52
CA ALA A 294 -3.81 4.44 -16.16
C ALA A 294 -4.35 3.79 -14.87
N ALA A 295 -3.95 2.55 -14.59
CA ALA A 295 -4.40 1.87 -13.38
C ALA A 295 -3.74 2.50 -12.16
N GLY A 296 -4.55 3.00 -11.21
CA GLY A 296 -4.04 3.45 -9.91
C GLY A 296 -4.00 2.26 -8.95
N HIS A 297 -5.17 1.71 -8.67
CA HIS A 297 -5.35 0.54 -7.81
C HIS A 297 -6.23 -0.49 -8.50
N VAL A 298 -5.82 -1.75 -8.46
CA VAL A 298 -6.58 -2.88 -9.02
C VAL A 298 -6.67 -3.97 -7.97
N ALA A 299 -7.85 -4.55 -7.82
CA ALA A 299 -8.06 -5.78 -7.05
C ALA A 299 -8.34 -6.94 -8.00
N VAL A 300 -7.61 -8.03 -7.80
CA VAL A 300 -7.82 -9.32 -8.45
C VAL A 300 -8.27 -10.31 -7.38
N THR A 301 -9.51 -10.76 -7.44
CA THR A 301 -10.11 -11.66 -6.45
C THR A 301 -10.22 -13.06 -7.01
N TYR A 302 -9.62 -14.03 -6.32
CA TYR A 302 -9.60 -15.44 -6.70
C TYR A 302 -10.82 -16.18 -6.13
N PRO A 303 -11.23 -17.32 -6.72
CA PRO A 303 -12.34 -18.13 -6.21
C PRO A 303 -12.20 -18.59 -4.76
N SER A 304 -10.97 -18.69 -4.24
CA SER A 304 -10.64 -18.96 -2.84
C SER A 304 -11.03 -17.83 -1.89
N GLY A 305 -11.39 -16.65 -2.41
CA GLY A 305 -11.60 -15.41 -1.65
C GLY A 305 -10.34 -14.56 -1.49
N GLY A 306 -9.17 -15.11 -1.82
CA GLY A 306 -7.89 -14.39 -1.74
C GLY A 306 -7.82 -13.27 -2.75
N GLN A 307 -7.09 -12.21 -2.41
CA GLN A 307 -7.10 -10.98 -3.18
C GLN A 307 -5.68 -10.49 -3.43
N LEU A 308 -5.33 -10.27 -4.69
CA LEU A 308 -4.13 -9.53 -5.07
C LEU A 308 -4.53 -8.07 -5.27
N VAL A 309 -3.91 -7.18 -4.52
CA VAL A 309 -4.10 -5.73 -4.60
C VAL A 309 -2.84 -5.12 -5.18
N THR A 310 -2.97 -4.46 -6.32
CA THR A 310 -1.85 -3.77 -6.96
C THR A 310 -2.01 -2.27 -6.88
N SER A 311 -0.92 -1.54 -6.63
CA SER A 311 -0.93 -0.07 -6.60
C SER A 311 0.19 0.51 -7.45
N MET A 312 -0.10 1.64 -8.09
CA MET A 312 0.90 2.44 -8.80
C MET A 312 1.92 3.07 -7.85
N GLY A 313 1.49 3.50 -6.66
CA GLY A 313 2.37 4.19 -5.69
C GLY A 313 1.99 3.86 -4.25
N HIS A 314 2.51 4.66 -3.32
CA HIS A 314 2.45 4.38 -1.88
C HIS A 314 1.66 5.43 -1.11
N TRP A 315 0.93 5.01 -0.07
CA TRP A 315 0.19 5.94 0.78
C TRP A 315 1.10 6.79 1.67
N ILE A 316 2.34 6.36 1.91
CA ILE A 316 3.36 7.20 2.55
C ILE A 316 3.64 8.48 1.76
N GLU A 317 3.38 8.46 0.44
CA GLU A 317 3.48 9.59 -0.47
C GLU A 317 2.20 10.39 -0.63
N LEU A 318 1.14 10.14 0.15
CA LEU A 318 -0.07 10.94 0.03
C LEU A 318 0.22 12.41 0.35
N THR A 319 0.05 13.29 -0.65
CA THR A 319 0.33 14.73 -0.52
C THR A 319 -0.93 15.55 -0.32
N ARG A 320 -2.03 15.16 -0.97
CA ARG A 320 -3.30 15.86 -0.86
C ARG A 320 -4.48 14.92 -1.02
N ILE A 321 -5.48 15.08 -0.17
CA ILE A 321 -6.75 14.39 -0.24
C ILE A 321 -7.89 15.40 -0.23
N ASP A 322 -8.87 15.22 -1.12
CA ASP A 322 -10.07 16.05 -1.17
C ASP A 322 -11.03 15.62 -0.07
N THR A 323 -10.92 16.23 1.11
CA THR A 323 -11.66 15.83 2.32
C THR A 323 -12.24 17.03 3.04
N SER A 324 -13.20 16.77 3.91
CA SER A 324 -13.81 17.76 4.80
C SER A 324 -13.56 17.42 6.26
N LEU A 325 -13.70 18.41 7.14
CA LEU A 325 -13.64 18.19 8.59
C LEU A 325 -14.70 17.18 9.05
N GLU A 326 -15.91 17.25 8.50
CA GLU A 326 -17.00 16.33 8.83
C GLU A 326 -16.62 14.89 8.46
N SER A 327 -16.10 14.69 7.25
CA SER A 327 -15.64 13.38 6.77
C SER A 327 -14.54 12.82 7.67
N ILE A 328 -13.56 13.63 8.08
CA ILE A 328 -12.51 13.19 9.02
C ILE A 328 -13.10 12.71 10.35
N MET A 329 -14.01 13.49 10.94
CA MET A 329 -14.61 13.14 12.23
C MET A 329 -15.46 11.88 12.14
N GLN A 330 -16.20 11.71 11.03
CA GLN A 330 -17.00 10.52 10.78
C GLN A 330 -16.12 9.29 10.60
N VAL A 331 -15.07 9.38 9.80
CA VAL A 331 -14.12 8.28 9.56
C VAL A 331 -13.39 7.90 10.85
N ALA A 332 -12.93 8.88 11.62
CA ALA A 332 -12.31 8.66 12.92
C ALA A 332 -13.25 7.89 13.86
N ALA A 333 -14.52 8.33 13.97
CA ALA A 333 -15.52 7.67 14.80
C ALA A 333 -15.79 6.23 14.36
N HIS A 334 -16.07 6.04 13.07
CA HIS A 334 -16.47 4.77 12.48
C HIS A 334 -15.34 3.73 12.51
N ASN A 335 -14.10 4.14 12.21
CA ASN A 335 -12.98 3.22 12.05
C ASN A 335 -12.02 3.15 13.26
N PHE A 336 -12.01 4.12 14.15
CA PHE A 336 -11.02 4.17 15.24
C PHE A 336 -11.65 4.49 16.61
N GLY A 337 -12.94 4.81 16.64
CA GLY A 337 -13.71 5.02 17.88
C GLY A 337 -13.62 6.44 18.44
N ALA A 338 -14.29 6.65 19.57
CA ALA A 338 -14.49 7.98 20.17
C ALA A 338 -13.20 8.63 20.70
N GLU A 339 -12.21 7.82 21.07
CA GLU A 339 -10.92 8.32 21.53
C GLU A 339 -10.17 9.05 20.40
N GLU A 340 -10.17 8.48 19.19
CA GLU A 340 -9.51 9.07 18.03
C GLU A 340 -10.18 10.40 17.62
N VAL A 341 -11.52 10.44 17.64
CA VAL A 341 -12.29 11.69 17.43
C VAL A 341 -11.86 12.76 18.43
N SER A 342 -11.68 12.41 19.69
CA SER A 342 -11.28 13.34 20.75
C SER A 342 -9.86 13.87 20.51
N LYS A 343 -8.91 13.00 20.15
CA LYS A 343 -7.54 13.38 19.75
C LYS A 343 -7.56 14.36 18.57
N HIS A 344 -8.33 14.06 17.53
CA HIS A 344 -8.43 14.91 16.35
C HIS A 344 -9.03 16.28 16.66
N ARG A 345 -10.06 16.36 17.52
CA ARG A 345 -10.63 17.64 17.97
C ARG A 345 -9.60 18.50 18.70
N VAL A 346 -8.79 17.90 19.57
CA VAL A 346 -7.71 18.60 20.27
C VAL A 346 -6.67 19.12 19.27
N ALA A 347 -6.20 18.28 18.35
CA ALA A 347 -5.24 18.68 17.31
C ALA A 347 -5.75 19.86 16.47
N LEU A 348 -7.00 19.82 16.03
CA LEU A 348 -7.60 20.90 15.24
C LEU A 348 -7.82 22.18 16.04
N SER A 349 -8.09 22.10 17.35
CA SER A 349 -8.25 23.27 18.21
C SER A 349 -6.94 24.05 18.42
N GLN A 350 -5.80 23.43 18.14
CA GLN A 350 -4.48 24.06 18.25
C GLN A 350 -4.12 24.89 17.01
N ALA A 351 -4.81 24.70 15.88
CA ALA A 351 -4.60 25.49 14.67
C ALA A 351 -5.10 26.93 14.87
N ARG A 352 -4.24 27.91 14.58
CA ARG A 352 -4.53 29.35 14.77
C ARG A 352 -4.98 30.02 13.48
N THR A 353 -4.62 29.44 12.33
CA THR A 353 -4.97 29.94 11.01
C THR A 353 -5.71 28.89 10.19
N GLU A 354 -6.44 29.32 9.16
CA GLU A 354 -7.12 28.40 8.24
C GLU A 354 -6.12 27.52 7.48
N GLY A 355 -4.93 28.04 7.16
CA GLY A 355 -3.86 27.27 6.53
C GLY A 355 -3.33 26.15 7.42
N GLU A 356 -3.06 26.44 8.70
CA GLU A 356 -2.66 25.43 9.69
C GLU A 356 -3.76 24.40 9.91
N ARG A 357 -5.02 24.84 9.95
CA ARG A 357 -6.17 23.96 10.10
C ARG A 357 -6.27 23.01 8.91
N GLN A 358 -6.13 23.52 7.68
CA GLN A 358 -6.14 22.70 6.49
C GLN A 358 -4.96 21.72 6.45
N ALA A 359 -3.75 22.14 6.84
CA ALA A 359 -2.60 21.25 6.95
C ALA A 359 -2.84 20.14 7.98
N CYS A 360 -3.44 20.46 9.13
CA CYS A 360 -3.84 19.50 10.14
C CYS A 360 -4.85 18.48 9.58
N ILE A 361 -5.89 18.94 8.88
CA ILE A 361 -6.89 18.10 8.18
C ILE A 361 -6.20 17.11 7.23
N GLN A 362 -5.26 17.58 6.42
CA GLN A 362 -4.51 16.72 5.48
C GLN A 362 -3.66 15.68 6.22
N ASN A 363 -2.96 16.09 7.27
CA ASN A 363 -2.12 15.19 8.07
C ASN A 363 -2.95 14.10 8.79
N LEU A 364 -4.06 14.47 9.43
CA LEU A 364 -4.95 13.51 10.10
C LEU A 364 -5.53 12.50 9.10
N SER A 365 -5.93 12.97 7.92
CA SER A 365 -6.45 12.11 6.85
C SER A 365 -5.40 11.11 6.38
N LYS A 366 -4.17 11.56 6.17
CA LYS A 366 -3.04 10.70 5.83
C LYS A 366 -2.80 9.63 6.90
N GLN A 367 -2.76 10.02 8.17
CA GLN A 367 -2.56 9.10 9.28
C GLN A 367 -3.64 8.01 9.34
N MET A 368 -4.92 8.35 9.18
CA MET A 368 -6.00 7.36 9.16
C MET A 368 -5.84 6.34 8.03
N ILE A 369 -5.41 6.77 6.84
CA ILE A 369 -5.14 5.86 5.71
C ILE A 369 -3.93 4.98 6.03
N GLN A 370 -2.84 5.54 6.53
CA GLN A 370 -1.60 4.80 6.81
C GLN A 370 -1.76 3.77 7.93
N LYS A 371 -2.58 4.06 8.94
CA LYS A 371 -2.93 3.16 10.05
C LYS A 371 -3.97 2.09 9.67
N SER A 372 -4.62 2.22 8.52
CA SER A 372 -5.65 1.28 8.08
C SER A 372 -5.03 0.01 7.49
N VAL A 373 -5.65 -1.14 7.75
CA VAL A 373 -5.15 -2.42 7.26
C VAL A 373 -5.43 -2.57 5.75
N PRO A 374 -4.49 -3.09 4.95
CA PRO A 374 -4.68 -3.34 3.53
C PRO A 374 -5.33 -4.71 3.27
N SER A 375 -6.45 -5.01 3.93
CA SER A 375 -7.29 -6.20 3.67
C SER A 375 -8.77 -5.90 3.91
N LYS A 376 -9.64 -6.85 3.57
CA LYS A 376 -11.10 -6.69 3.69
C LYS A 376 -11.55 -6.62 5.16
N MET A 377 -10.90 -7.41 6.04
CA MET A 377 -11.19 -7.51 7.47
C MET A 377 -12.70 -7.61 7.81
N LYS A 378 -13.43 -8.56 7.19
CA LYS A 378 -14.89 -8.63 7.36
C LYS A 378 -15.35 -8.87 8.80
N ALA A 379 -14.50 -9.46 9.64
CA ALA A 379 -14.82 -9.79 11.03
C ALA A 379 -14.58 -8.63 12.02
N ARG A 380 -14.14 -7.46 11.55
CA ARG A 380 -13.82 -6.31 12.40
C ARG A 380 -15.08 -5.58 12.85
N THR A 381 -15.04 -5.05 14.07
CA THR A 381 -16.10 -4.16 14.55
C THR A 381 -16.04 -2.80 13.84
N LYS A 382 -17.19 -2.29 13.43
CA LYS A 382 -17.42 -0.94 12.89
C LYS A 382 -18.54 -0.30 13.70
N PHE A 383 -18.46 1.02 13.98
CA PHE A 383 -19.41 1.74 14.85
C PHE A 383 -20.45 2.56 14.11
#